data_AF-A0A4U3LAD6-F1
#
_entry.id   AF-A0A4U3LAD6-F1
#
_cell.length_a   1.000
_cell.length_b   1.000
_cell.length_c   1.000
_cell.angle_alpha   90.00
_cell.angle_beta   90.00
_cell.angle_gamma   90.00
#
_symmetry.space_group_name_H-M   'P 1'
#
loop_
_entity.id
_entity.type
_entity.pdbx_description
1 polymer ?
#
loop_
_entity_poly.entity_id
_entity_poly.type
_entity_poly.pdbx_seq_one_letter_code
_entity_poly.pdbx_strand_id
1 'polypeptide(L)'
;MKKILVLCTGNSCRSQIAEGYLRHFANGKAEVYSAGVETHGVNPRAIATMKEDGIDISQHTSNNVNEYRNIDFEYVITVCDNAKERCPYFPSKAQQFHHNFPDPAKATGTEAEIREQFRKVREMIKEYCKDFVLRYVL
;
A
#
# COMPACT_ATOMS: atom_id res chain seq x y z
N MET A 1 -14.52 -6.07 -12.52
CA MET A 1 -14.21 -4.92 -11.64
C MET A 1 -12.71 -4.75 -11.64
N LYS A 2 -12.19 -3.52 -11.59
CA LYS A 2 -10.74 -3.31 -11.70
C LYS A 2 -10.02 -3.91 -10.48
N LYS A 3 -9.01 -4.74 -10.68
CA LYS A 3 -8.18 -5.38 -9.65
C LYS A 3 -6.82 -4.70 -9.56
N ILE A 4 -6.50 -4.20 -8.37
CA ILE A 4 -5.29 -3.43 -8.09
C ILE A 4 -4.45 -4.18 -7.05
N LEU A 5 -3.17 -4.38 -7.34
CA LEU A 5 -2.20 -4.94 -6.41
C LEU A 5 -1.18 -3.88 -6.00
N VAL A 6 -1.04 -3.64 -4.69
CA VAL A 6 0.00 -2.77 -4.14
C VAL A 6 1.13 -3.60 -3.52
N LEU A 7 2.36 -3.39 -3.98
CA LEU A 7 3.53 -4.15 -3.56
C LEU A 7 4.50 -3.27 -2.76
N CYS A 8 4.89 -3.75 -1.58
CA CYS A 8 6.07 -3.26 -0.87
C CYS A 8 6.98 -4.42 -0.44
N THR A 9 8.00 -4.17 0.38
CA THR A 9 8.90 -5.24 0.84
C THR A 9 8.21 -6.20 1.82
N GLY A 10 7.75 -5.70 2.96
CA GLY A 10 7.24 -6.54 4.06
C GLY A 10 5.73 -6.50 4.29
N ASN A 11 4.98 -5.84 3.42
CA ASN A 11 3.53 -5.60 3.53
C ASN A 11 3.06 -5.16 4.93
N SER A 12 3.74 -4.15 5.48
CA SER A 12 3.56 -3.75 6.87
C SER A 12 3.08 -2.30 7.05
N CYS A 13 3.61 -1.36 6.27
CA CYS A 13 3.29 0.07 6.41
C CYS A 13 2.71 0.68 5.12
N ARG A 14 3.59 1.07 4.17
CA ARG A 14 3.21 1.82 2.96
C ARG A 14 2.14 1.14 2.13
N SER A 15 2.27 -0.15 1.84
CA SER A 15 1.27 -0.85 1.04
C SER A 15 -0.06 -1.07 1.77
N GLN A 16 -0.05 -1.13 3.10
CA GLN A 16 -1.27 -1.22 3.92
C GLN A 16 -2.04 0.10 3.93
N ILE A 17 -1.32 1.22 4.09
CA ILE A 17 -1.87 2.58 3.98
C ILE A 17 -2.46 2.81 2.58
N ALA A 18 -1.71 2.43 1.54
CA ALA A 18 -2.16 2.56 0.16
C ALA A 18 -3.39 1.70 -0.15
N GLU A 19 -3.47 0.45 0.34
CA GLU A 19 -4.67 -0.39 0.20
C GLU A 19 -5.89 0.30 0.82
N GLY A 20 -5.75 0.84 2.03
CA GLY A 20 -6.83 1.56 2.71
C GLY A 20 -7.35 2.76 1.90
N TYR A 21 -6.46 3.62 1.41
CA TYR A 21 -6.87 4.78 0.61
C TYR A 21 -7.41 4.42 -0.76
N LEU A 22 -6.81 3.47 -1.46
CA LEU A 22 -7.32 3.03 -2.77
C LEU A 22 -8.73 2.45 -2.63
N ARG A 23 -9.01 1.63 -1.60
CA ARG A 23 -10.36 1.14 -1.32
C ARG A 23 -11.32 2.28 -1.03
N HIS A 24 -10.92 3.21 -0.16
CA HIS A 24 -11.73 4.35 0.22
C HIS A 24 -12.12 5.21 -0.98
N PHE A 25 -11.14 5.62 -1.80
CA PHE A 25 -11.41 6.48 -2.96
C PHE A 25 -12.09 5.74 -4.11
N ALA A 26 -11.79 4.45 -4.33
CA ALA A 26 -12.44 3.67 -5.37
C ALA A 26 -13.93 3.45 -5.10
N ASN A 27 -14.37 3.55 -3.83
CA ASN A 27 -15.78 3.48 -3.44
C ASN A 27 -16.51 2.29 -4.07
N GLY A 28 -15.91 1.09 -3.96
CA GLY A 28 -16.46 -0.16 -4.48
C GLY A 28 -16.32 -0.38 -6.00
N LYS A 29 -15.63 0.51 -6.73
CA LYS A 29 -15.38 0.35 -8.19
C LYS A 29 -14.10 -0.44 -8.53
N ALA A 30 -13.30 -0.77 -7.51
CA ALA A 30 -12.12 -1.60 -7.65
C ALA A 30 -11.96 -2.57 -6.46
N GLU A 31 -11.43 -3.76 -6.75
CA GLU A 31 -10.93 -4.71 -5.75
C GLU A 31 -9.45 -4.43 -5.52
N VAL A 32 -9.07 -4.14 -4.28
CA VAL A 32 -7.69 -3.72 -3.95
C VAL A 32 -7.07 -4.73 -3.00
N TYR A 33 -5.83 -5.09 -3.33
CA TYR A 33 -4.99 -6.03 -2.60
C TYR A 33 -3.66 -5.36 -2.29
N SER A 34 -3.01 -5.77 -1.20
CA SER A 34 -1.60 -5.46 -0.98
C SER A 34 -0.82 -6.71 -0.59
N ALA A 35 0.45 -6.73 -0.98
CA ALA A 35 1.34 -7.83 -0.68
C ALA A 35 2.80 -7.37 -0.51
N GLY A 36 3.61 -8.29 -0.03
CA GLY A 36 5.05 -8.14 0.16
C GLY A 36 5.81 -9.31 -0.44
N VAL A 37 7.08 -9.08 -0.75
CA VAL A 37 8.01 -10.20 -1.00
C VAL A 37 8.28 -10.98 0.30
N GLU A 38 8.20 -10.28 1.42
CA GLU A 38 8.25 -10.78 2.80
C GLU A 38 6.93 -10.39 3.51
N THR A 39 6.65 -11.01 4.65
CA THR A 39 5.47 -10.73 5.48
C THR A 39 5.90 -10.39 6.91
N HIS A 40 5.66 -9.15 7.34
CA HIS A 40 6.07 -8.68 8.67
C HIS A 40 4.89 -8.33 9.59
N GLY A 41 3.67 -8.67 9.20
CA GLY A 41 2.46 -8.25 9.90
C GLY A 41 2.12 -6.79 9.62
N VAL A 42 0.85 -6.43 9.82
CA VAL A 42 0.38 -5.05 9.67
C VAL A 42 0.93 -4.22 10.82
N ASN A 43 1.62 -3.12 10.51
CA ASN A 43 2.25 -2.30 11.54
C ASN A 43 1.18 -1.60 12.41
N PRO A 44 1.20 -1.76 13.75
CA PRO A 44 0.25 -1.10 14.63
C PRO A 44 0.21 0.43 14.50
N ARG A 45 1.35 1.06 14.20
CA ARG A 45 1.43 2.51 13.95
C ARG A 45 0.76 2.89 12.64
N ALA A 46 0.82 2.05 11.61
CA ALA A 46 0.08 2.28 10.37
C ALA A 46 -1.44 2.21 10.61
N ILE A 47 -1.90 1.20 11.39
CA ILE A 47 -3.30 1.08 11.81
C ILE A 47 -3.75 2.34 12.56
N ALA A 48 -3.00 2.75 13.57
CA ALA A 48 -3.30 3.94 14.36
C ALA A 48 -3.35 5.22 13.49
N THR A 49 -2.39 5.37 12.57
CA THR A 49 -2.29 6.55 11.70
C THR A 49 -3.43 6.61 10.68
N MET A 50 -3.89 5.48 10.15
CA MET A 50 -5.07 5.45 9.26
C MET A 50 -6.37 5.73 10.01
N LYS A 51 -6.49 5.25 11.26
CA LYS A 51 -7.65 5.51 12.10
C LYS A 51 -7.84 7.00 12.40
N GLU A 52 -6.76 7.78 12.50
CA GLU A 52 -6.83 9.25 12.62
C GLU A 52 -7.53 9.91 11.42
N ASP A 53 -7.51 9.29 10.24
CA ASP A 53 -8.16 9.76 9.02
C ASP A 53 -9.50 9.04 8.75
N GLY A 54 -10.03 8.33 9.76
CA GLY A 54 -11.32 7.64 9.70
C GLY A 54 -11.32 6.33 8.89
N ILE A 55 -10.16 5.79 8.54
CA ILE A 55 -10.03 4.53 7.78
C ILE A 55 -9.48 3.45 8.69
N ASP A 56 -10.26 2.38 8.91
CA ASP A 56 -9.82 1.24 9.69
C ASP A 56 -9.17 0.17 8.80
N ILE A 57 -7.88 -0.08 9.01
CA ILE A 57 -7.11 -1.15 8.37
C ILE A 57 -6.75 -2.28 9.36
N SER A 58 -7.36 -2.32 10.54
CA SER A 58 -7.05 -3.32 11.59
C SER A 58 -7.39 -4.76 11.17
N GLN A 59 -8.31 -4.92 10.23
CA GLN A 59 -8.71 -6.22 9.67
C GLN A 59 -7.91 -6.62 8.44
N HIS A 60 -6.95 -5.79 8.00
CA HIS A 60 -6.05 -6.17 6.93
C HIS A 60 -5.10 -7.28 7.38
N THR A 61 -4.60 -8.03 6.40
CA THR A 61 -3.58 -9.06 6.59
C THR A 61 -2.28 -8.66 5.89
N SER A 62 -1.16 -9.17 6.40
CA SER A 62 0.15 -9.01 5.76
C SER A 62 0.42 -10.25 4.90
N ASN A 63 0.15 -10.15 3.60
CA ASN A 63 0.17 -11.27 2.66
C ASN A 63 1.46 -11.29 1.83
N ASN A 64 1.87 -12.50 1.45
CA ASN A 64 2.95 -12.70 0.51
C ASN A 64 2.43 -12.57 -0.93
N VAL A 65 3.23 -11.96 -1.81
CA VAL A 65 2.88 -11.80 -3.23
C VAL A 65 2.56 -13.12 -3.94
N ASN A 66 3.14 -14.23 -3.47
CA ASN A 66 2.90 -15.56 -4.03
C ASN A 66 1.47 -16.05 -3.84
N GLU A 67 0.75 -15.57 -2.83
CA GLU A 67 -0.66 -15.90 -2.59
C GLU A 67 -1.58 -15.41 -3.71
N TYR A 68 -1.14 -14.38 -4.45
CA TYR A 68 -1.95 -13.72 -5.47
C TYR A 68 -1.54 -14.04 -6.91
N ARG A 69 -0.69 -15.04 -7.13
CA ARG A 69 -0.20 -15.41 -8.47
C ARG A 69 -1.30 -15.82 -9.47
N ASN A 70 -2.43 -16.29 -8.96
CA ASN A 70 -3.56 -16.73 -9.78
C ASN A 70 -4.63 -15.64 -9.98
N ILE A 71 -4.35 -14.42 -9.53
CA ILE A 71 -5.25 -13.28 -9.70
C ILE A 71 -4.77 -12.45 -10.89
N ASP A 72 -5.65 -12.29 -11.88
CA ASP A 72 -5.43 -11.37 -12.98
C ASP A 72 -5.69 -9.93 -12.50
N PHE A 73 -4.61 -9.16 -12.36
CA PHE A 73 -4.66 -7.74 -12.02
C PHE A 73 -4.67 -6.88 -13.29
N GLU A 74 -5.43 -5.79 -13.29
CA GLU A 74 -5.24 -4.74 -14.31
C GLU A 74 -4.10 -3.79 -13.94
N TYR A 75 -3.90 -3.54 -12.64
CA TYR A 75 -2.90 -2.59 -12.16
C TYR A 75 -2.02 -3.16 -11.05
N VAL A 76 -0.71 -2.95 -11.17
CA VAL A 76 0.27 -3.26 -10.11
C VAL A 76 1.00 -1.97 -9.74
N ILE A 77 1.03 -1.62 -8.47
CA ILE A 77 1.65 -0.41 -7.93
C ILE A 77 2.77 -0.82 -6.96
N THR A 78 4.01 -0.49 -7.28
CA THR A 78 5.15 -0.66 -6.36
C THR A 78 5.38 0.62 -5.57
N VAL A 79 5.34 0.52 -4.23
CA VAL A 79 5.41 1.69 -3.33
C VAL A 79 6.74 1.85 -2.58
N CYS A 80 7.73 1.01 -2.91
CA CYS A 80 9.12 1.17 -2.48
C CYS A 80 10.09 0.66 -3.54
N ASP A 81 11.27 1.28 -3.63
CA ASP A 81 12.32 0.88 -4.60
C ASP A 81 12.72 -0.58 -4.44
N ASN A 82 12.91 -1.02 -3.19
CA ASN A 82 13.28 -2.40 -2.89
C ASN A 82 12.21 -3.41 -3.36
N ALA A 83 10.93 -3.05 -3.38
CA ALA A 83 9.90 -3.93 -3.97
C ALA A 83 10.01 -3.95 -5.49
N LYS A 84 10.31 -2.83 -6.15
CA LYS A 84 10.53 -2.80 -7.60
C LYS A 84 11.74 -3.64 -8.02
N GLU A 85 12.83 -3.57 -7.25
CA GLU A 85 14.09 -4.26 -7.56
C GLU A 85 14.10 -5.73 -7.14
N ARG A 86 13.53 -6.05 -5.98
CA ARG A 86 13.49 -7.42 -5.47
C ARG A 86 12.24 -8.19 -5.84
N CYS A 87 11.24 -7.57 -6.49
CA CYS A 87 10.05 -8.33 -6.85
C CYS A 87 10.50 -9.50 -7.71
N PRO A 88 10.33 -10.75 -7.24
CA PRO A 88 10.45 -11.87 -8.15
C PRO A 88 9.45 -11.56 -9.25
N TYR A 89 9.91 -11.59 -10.50
CA TYR A 89 9.12 -11.33 -11.69
C TYR A 89 7.67 -11.77 -11.45
N PHE A 90 6.75 -10.80 -11.31
CA PHE A 90 5.34 -11.08 -11.14
C PHE A 90 4.76 -11.13 -12.56
N PRO A 91 4.63 -12.32 -13.18
CA PRO A 91 4.15 -12.45 -14.54
C PRO A 91 2.72 -11.92 -14.59
N SER A 92 2.57 -10.69 -15.04
CA SER A 92 1.28 -10.05 -15.13
C SER A 92 1.20 -9.22 -16.40
N LYS A 93 0.03 -9.26 -17.03
CA LYS A 93 -0.34 -8.36 -18.12
C LYS A 93 -0.79 -6.98 -17.59
N ALA A 94 -0.79 -6.80 -16.27
CA ALA A 94 -1.15 -5.55 -15.62
C ALA A 94 -0.25 -4.41 -16.08
N GLN A 95 -0.85 -3.23 -16.16
CA GLN A 95 -0.08 -2.00 -16.26
C GLN A 95 0.63 -1.74 -14.92
N GLN A 96 1.93 -1.49 -14.99
CA GLN A 96 2.76 -1.31 -13.82
C GLN A 96 3.00 0.17 -13.52
N PHE A 97 2.90 0.51 -12.25
CA PHE A 97 3.17 1.83 -11.71
C PHE A 97 4.20 1.73 -10.59
N HIS A 98 4.96 2.79 -10.43
CA HIS A 98 5.94 2.90 -9.37
C HIS A 98 5.92 4.29 -8.77
N HIS A 99 5.87 4.34 -7.44
CA HIS A 99 6.03 5.59 -6.69
C HIS A 99 6.69 5.27 -5.36
N ASN A 100 7.91 5.75 -5.15
CA ASN A 100 8.64 5.47 -3.92
C ASN A 100 8.21 6.41 -2.80
N PHE A 101 7.83 5.85 -1.65
CA PHE A 101 7.56 6.63 -0.43
C PHE A 101 8.62 6.36 0.64
N PRO A 102 8.97 7.37 1.46
CA PRO A 102 9.84 7.17 2.63
C PRO A 102 9.29 6.06 3.53
N ASP A 103 10.17 5.29 4.15
CA ASP A 103 9.76 4.22 5.07
C ASP A 103 9.50 4.79 6.48
N PRO A 104 8.25 4.94 6.92
CA PRO A 104 7.96 5.55 8.22
C PRO A 104 8.43 4.64 9.38
N ALA A 105 8.60 3.34 9.15
CA ALA A 105 9.10 2.41 10.16
C ALA A 105 10.58 2.63 10.51
N LYS A 106 11.33 3.35 9.67
CA LYS A 106 12.72 3.73 9.92
C LYS A 106 12.87 5.07 10.65
N ALA A 107 11.77 5.75 10.95
CA ALA A 107 11.79 7.01 11.69
C ALA A 107 12.38 6.78 13.10
N THR A 108 13.25 7.70 13.52
CA THR A 108 13.87 7.71 14.86
C THR A 108 13.50 9.01 15.57
N GLY A 109 13.64 9.03 16.90
CA GLY A 109 13.30 10.16 17.75
C GLY A 109 12.24 9.79 18.79
N THR A 110 11.58 10.81 19.34
CA THR A 110 10.46 10.67 20.27
C THR A 110 9.24 10.05 19.60
N GLU A 111 8.31 9.47 20.37
CA GLU A 111 7.07 8.92 19.82
C GLU A 111 6.24 9.97 19.07
N ALA A 112 6.30 11.24 19.49
CA ALA A 112 5.64 12.33 18.78
C ALA A 112 6.25 12.58 17.40
N GLU A 113 7.58 12.56 17.29
CA GLU A 113 8.29 12.72 16.01
C GLU A 113 8.05 11.54 15.09
N ILE A 114 8.09 10.30 15.60
CA ILE A 114 7.80 9.10 14.83
C ILE A 114 6.36 9.15 14.30
N ARG A 115 5.38 9.47 15.14
CA ARG A 115 3.98 9.61 14.72
C ARG A 115 3.81 10.67 13.62
N GLU A 116 4.53 11.78 13.73
CA GLU A 116 4.50 12.83 12.71
C GLU A 116 5.10 12.35 11.37
N GLN A 117 6.16 11.53 11.39
CA GLN A 117 6.67 10.92 10.16
C GLN A 117 5.66 9.96 9.52
N PHE A 118 4.95 9.16 10.33
CA PHE A 118 3.86 8.32 9.83
C PHE A 118 2.75 9.14 9.15
N ARG A 119 2.35 10.27 9.75
CA ARG A 119 1.35 11.19 9.17
C ARG A 119 1.82 11.79 7.86
N LYS A 120 3.05 12.28 7.79
CA LYS A 120 3.63 12.83 6.56
C LYS A 120 3.61 11.82 5.42
N VAL A 121 4.07 10.60 5.68
CA VAL A 121 4.04 9.53 4.67
C VAL A 121 2.61 9.14 4.30
N ARG A 122 1.69 9.11 5.27
CA ARG A 122 0.26 8.87 5.02
C ARG A 122 -0.31 9.89 4.04
N GLU A 123 -0.07 11.19 4.23
CA GLU A 123 -0.58 12.23 3.33
C GLU A 123 -0.03 12.10 1.91
N MET A 124 1.28 11.80 1.77
CA MET A 124 1.86 11.54 0.44
C MET A 124 1.17 10.37 -0.27
N ILE A 125 0.91 9.28 0.46
CA ILE A 125 0.22 8.11 -0.09
C ILE A 125 -1.24 8.46 -0.42
N LYS A 126 -1.92 9.22 0.43
CA LYS A 126 -3.31 9.66 0.23
C LYS A 126 -3.46 10.44 -1.07
N GLU A 127 -2.61 11.44 -1.30
CA GLU A 127 -2.62 12.24 -2.53
C GLU A 127 -2.40 11.37 -3.76
N TYR A 128 -1.39 10.51 -3.74
CA TYR A 128 -1.11 9.59 -4.83
C TYR A 128 -2.30 8.66 -5.12
N CYS A 129 -2.88 8.03 -4.09
CA CYS A 129 -4.00 7.10 -4.23
C CYS A 129 -5.26 7.79 -4.76
N LYS A 130 -5.53 9.01 -4.31
CA LYS A 130 -6.66 9.82 -4.82
C LYS A 130 -6.50 10.10 -6.30
N ASP A 131 -5.33 10.60 -6.71
CA ASP A 131 -5.02 10.90 -8.11
C ASP A 131 -5.06 9.64 -8.99
N PHE A 132 -4.53 8.52 -8.48
CA PHE A 132 -4.56 7.24 -9.18
C PHE A 132 -5.99 6.79 -9.46
N VAL A 133 -6.85 6.81 -8.44
CA VAL A 133 -8.25 6.39 -8.58
C VAL A 133 -9.00 7.30 -9.56
N LEU A 134 -8.81 8.62 -9.47
CA LEU A 134 -9.44 9.59 -10.39
C LEU A 134 -9.07 9.35 -11.85
N ARG A 135 -7.83 8.92 -12.14
CA ARG A 135 -7.34 8.75 -13.51
C ARG A 135 -7.59 7.37 -14.09
N TYR A 136 -7.51 6.33 -13.26
CA TYR A 136 -7.44 4.95 -13.74
C TYR A 136 -8.61 4.09 -13.30
N VAL A 137 -9.41 4.50 -12.30
CA VAL A 137 -10.51 3.69 -11.78
C VAL A 137 -11.86 4.27 -12.19
N LEU A 138 -12.08 5.55 -11.88
CA LEU A 138 -13.31 6.29 -12.21
C LEU A 138 -13.40 6.62 -13.69
#